data_AF-A0A2N6IJI5-F1
#
_entry.id   AF-A0A2N6IJI5-F1
#
_cell.length_a   1.000
_cell.length_b   1.000
_cell.length_c   1.000
_cell.angle_alpha   90.00
_cell.angle_beta   90.00
_cell.angle_gamma   90.00
#
_symmetry.space_group_name_H-M   'P 1'
#
loop_
_entity.id
_entity.type
_entity.pdbx_description
1 polymer ?
#
loop_
_entity_poly.entity_id
_entity_poly.type
_entity_poly.pdbx_seq_one_letter_code
_entity_poly.pdbx_strand_id
1 'polypeptide(L)'
;MRLTILALTFASMSAALPAQAAAMPTLEQIHAAVQAGVAKTQAKTQSTMPISVKVSSLQGCQQSQEVPGEVVCLVGMSAGMRDGFNVLPLRKEGDTWVGVERKHAKFAGPSPAEAQAMIRAWAKEEVARNPEAAKDVQMQEAQSTMQVKAVNECDVKRKTGYLVCDTELSVPSRPEGIKTELTFMLESAGWRYVPR
;
A
#
# COMPACT_ATOMS: atom_id res chain seq x y z
N MET A 1 -2.78 50.56 -52.18
CA MET A 1 -3.12 49.18 -51.74
C MET A 1 -1.88 48.33 -51.95
N ARG A 2 -1.30 47.58 -51.01
CA ARG A 2 -1.50 47.29 -49.58
C ARG A 2 -0.11 46.89 -49.06
N LEU A 3 0.36 47.48 -47.95
CA LEU A 3 1.50 46.97 -47.19
C LEU A 3 1.02 45.78 -46.35
N THR A 4 1.67 44.63 -46.47
CA THR A 4 1.37 43.44 -45.66
C THR A 4 2.44 43.30 -44.58
N ILE A 5 2.05 43.60 -43.34
CA ILE A 5 2.85 43.47 -42.12
C ILE A 5 2.85 41.99 -41.70
N LEU A 6 4.04 41.36 -41.64
CA LEU A 6 4.20 40.03 -41.04
C LEU A 6 4.31 40.17 -39.52
N ALA A 7 3.34 39.59 -38.82
CA ALA A 7 3.29 39.53 -37.36
C ALA A 7 4.31 38.51 -36.82
N LEU A 8 5.14 38.94 -35.87
CA LEU A 8 5.98 38.05 -35.06
C LEU A 8 5.11 37.35 -34.01
N THR A 9 5.00 36.03 -34.12
CA THR A 9 4.43 35.15 -33.09
C THR A 9 5.45 34.90 -31.99
N PHE A 10 5.23 35.47 -30.81
CA PHE A 10 5.93 35.12 -29.58
C PHE A 10 5.48 33.73 -29.11
N ALA A 11 6.37 32.74 -29.17
CA ALA A 11 6.17 31.44 -28.56
C ALA A 11 6.44 31.53 -27.05
N SER A 12 5.40 31.56 -26.23
CA SER A 12 5.51 31.41 -24.78
C SER A 12 5.87 29.96 -24.44
N MET A 13 7.14 29.71 -24.15
CA MET A 13 7.58 28.45 -23.55
C MET A 13 7.10 28.39 -22.09
N SER A 14 6.00 27.69 -21.86
CA SER A 14 5.62 27.23 -20.52
C SER A 14 6.58 26.12 -20.11
N ALA A 15 7.54 26.45 -19.24
CA ALA A 15 8.39 25.46 -18.58
C ALA A 15 7.53 24.60 -17.65
N ALA A 16 7.22 23.37 -18.09
CA ALA A 16 6.68 22.34 -17.22
C ALA A 16 7.82 21.87 -16.30
N LEU A 17 7.83 22.35 -15.05
CA LEU A 17 8.66 21.75 -14.00
C LEU A 17 8.24 20.28 -13.82
N PRO A 18 9.19 19.33 -13.76
CA PRO A 18 8.84 17.96 -13.44
C PRO A 18 8.32 17.94 -12.01
N ALA A 19 7.07 17.51 -11.82
CA ALA A 19 6.57 17.15 -10.50
C ALA A 19 7.51 16.07 -9.95
N GLN A 20 8.40 16.43 -9.01
CA GLN A 20 9.18 15.44 -8.28
C GLN A 20 8.19 14.54 -7.55
N ALA A 21 8.00 13.33 -8.10
CA ALA A 21 7.36 12.25 -7.37
C ALA A 21 8.03 12.19 -5.99
N ALA A 22 7.22 12.31 -4.92
CA ALA A 22 7.74 12.24 -3.57
C ALA A 22 8.53 10.93 -3.44
N ALA A 23 9.85 11.03 -3.32
CA ALA A 23 10.72 9.87 -3.29
C ALA A 23 10.30 8.98 -2.12
N MET A 24 10.05 7.69 -2.36
CA MET A 24 9.80 6.73 -1.28
C MET A 24 11.15 6.35 -0.63
N PRO A 25 11.18 6.05 0.68
CA PRO A 25 12.42 5.66 1.35
C PRO A 25 12.91 4.30 0.85
N THR A 26 14.22 4.18 0.66
CA THR A 26 14.87 2.89 0.38
C THR A 26 14.99 2.04 1.64
N LEU A 27 15.21 0.74 1.51
CA LEU A 27 15.44 -0.15 2.65
C LEU A 27 16.60 0.34 3.54
N GLU A 28 17.67 0.85 2.94
CA GLU A 28 18.83 1.42 3.65
C GLU A 28 18.46 2.66 4.45
N GLN A 29 17.65 3.56 3.87
CA GLN A 29 17.14 4.74 4.56
C GLN A 29 16.21 4.35 5.73
N ILE A 30 15.41 3.30 5.56
CA ILE A 30 14.58 2.74 6.63
C ILE A 30 15.45 2.16 7.74
N HIS A 31 16.51 1.42 7.41
CA HIS A 31 17.46 0.91 8.39
C HIS A 31 18.05 2.06 9.21
N ALA A 32 18.52 3.12 8.55
CA ALA A 32 19.06 4.30 9.21
C ALA A 32 18.02 4.98 10.13
N ALA A 33 16.78 5.16 9.65
CA ALA A 33 15.69 5.75 10.42
C ALA A 33 15.36 4.93 11.68
N VAL A 34 15.35 3.60 11.58
CA VAL A 34 15.10 2.70 12.72
C VAL A 34 16.26 2.76 13.72
N GLN A 35 17.52 2.71 13.27
CA GLN A 35 18.67 2.81 14.16
C GLN A 35 18.72 4.15 14.89
N ALA A 36 18.42 5.25 14.19
CA ALA A 36 18.31 6.57 14.81
C ALA A 36 17.20 6.62 15.87
N GLY A 37 16.04 6.00 15.58
CA GLY A 37 14.94 5.84 16.53
C GLY A 37 15.35 5.05 17.78
N VAL A 38 16.03 3.91 17.60
CA VAL A 38 16.56 3.09 18.71
C VAL A 38 17.53 3.89 19.57
N ALA A 39 18.51 4.57 18.96
CA ALA A 39 19.47 5.39 19.68
C ALA A 39 18.80 6.51 20.49
N LYS A 40 17.77 7.15 19.91
CA LYS A 40 16.96 8.17 20.60
C LYS A 40 16.21 7.57 21.80
N THR A 41 15.60 6.39 21.65
CA THR A 41 14.92 5.70 22.75
C THR A 41 15.89 5.29 23.86
N GLN A 42 17.07 4.77 23.52
CA GLN A 42 18.10 4.42 24.50
C GLN A 42 18.59 5.65 25.27
N ALA A 43 18.87 6.74 24.58
CA ALA A 43 19.26 8.01 25.21
C ALA A 43 18.16 8.54 26.15
N LYS A 44 16.89 8.49 25.73
CA LYS A 44 15.75 8.94 26.55
C LYS A 44 15.52 8.08 27.79
N THR A 45 15.75 6.78 27.70
CA THR A 45 15.50 5.83 28.80
C THR A 45 16.70 5.61 29.71
N GLN A 46 17.87 6.18 29.38
CA GLN A 46 19.15 5.91 30.04
C GLN A 46 19.43 4.40 30.17
N SER A 47 18.87 3.59 29.27
CA SER A 47 18.96 2.15 29.34
C SER A 47 20.36 1.71 28.94
N THR A 48 21.03 0.97 29.83
CA THR A 48 22.30 0.31 29.54
C THR A 48 22.12 -1.00 28.76
N MET A 49 20.87 -1.46 28.59
CA MET A 49 20.57 -2.67 27.84
C MET A 49 20.52 -2.38 26.33
N PRO A 50 21.25 -3.17 25.50
CA PRO A 50 21.22 -3.00 24.05
C PRO A 50 19.81 -3.33 23.51
N ILE A 51 19.18 -2.35 22.85
CA ILE A 51 17.93 -2.55 22.12
C ILE A 51 18.33 -2.96 20.71
N SER A 52 18.20 -4.25 20.38
CA SER A 52 18.45 -4.74 19.03
C SER A 52 17.15 -4.78 18.24
N VAL A 53 16.99 -3.80 17.33
CA VAL A 53 15.94 -3.81 16.30
C VAL A 53 16.60 -3.90 14.94
N LYS A 54 16.15 -4.85 14.12
CA LYS A 54 16.64 -5.05 12.76
C LYS A 54 15.46 -5.07 11.80
N VAL A 55 15.61 -4.39 10.66
CA VAL A 55 14.66 -4.47 9.55
C VAL A 55 15.17 -5.52 8.58
N SER A 56 14.36 -6.55 8.32
CA SER A 56 14.74 -7.68 7.47
C SER A 56 14.28 -7.53 6.02
N SER A 57 13.19 -6.80 5.79
CA SER A 57 12.59 -6.64 4.46
C SER A 57 11.71 -5.40 4.37
N LEU A 58 11.51 -4.92 3.15
CA LEU A 58 10.55 -3.88 2.78
C LEU A 58 9.61 -4.45 1.72
N GLN A 59 8.31 -4.49 2.02
CA GLN A 59 7.29 -4.92 1.05
C GLN A 59 6.82 -3.77 0.15
N GLY A 60 6.77 -2.56 0.71
CA GLY A 60 6.44 -1.36 -0.04
C GLY A 60 6.13 -0.19 0.88
N CYS A 61 6.14 1.00 0.30
CA CYS A 61 5.80 2.25 0.96
C CYS A 61 4.72 2.97 0.18
N GLN A 62 3.88 3.72 0.89
CA GLN A 62 2.87 4.56 0.30
C GLN A 62 2.70 5.84 1.12
N GLN A 63 2.03 6.84 0.55
CA GLN A 63 1.68 8.04 1.28
C GLN A 63 0.75 7.68 2.44
N SER A 64 0.96 8.32 3.59
CA SER A 64 0.10 8.17 4.75
C SER A 64 -1.28 8.76 4.45
N GLN A 65 -2.33 7.97 4.67
CA GLN A 65 -3.72 8.46 4.63
C GLN A 65 -4.07 9.27 5.88
N GLU A 66 -3.30 9.11 6.95
CA GLU A 66 -3.56 9.73 8.25
C GLU A 66 -2.91 11.13 8.36
N VAL A 67 -1.73 11.32 7.75
CA VAL A 67 -0.94 12.56 7.89
C VAL A 67 -0.29 12.96 6.56
N PRO A 68 -0.67 14.10 5.97
CA PRO A 68 -0.05 14.61 4.75
C PRO A 68 1.47 14.81 4.90
N GLY A 69 2.23 14.38 3.90
CA GLY A 69 3.69 14.51 3.88
C GLY A 69 4.46 13.43 4.64
N GLU A 70 3.75 12.52 5.32
CA GLU A 70 4.33 11.28 5.84
C GLU A 70 4.12 10.12 4.86
N VAL A 71 4.99 9.12 4.97
CA VAL A 71 4.83 7.84 4.28
C VAL A 71 4.68 6.74 5.32
N VAL A 72 4.00 5.66 4.95
CA VAL A 72 3.90 4.44 5.74
C VAL A 72 4.51 3.29 4.94
N CYS A 73 5.41 2.54 5.56
CA CYS A 73 6.10 1.41 4.93
C CYS A 73 5.75 0.11 5.63
N LEU A 74 5.40 -0.91 4.86
CA LEU A 74 5.21 -2.27 5.36
C LEU A 74 6.56 -2.98 5.38
N VAL A 75 7.08 -3.25 6.57
CA VAL A 75 8.42 -3.78 6.77
C VAL A 75 8.41 -5.04 7.63
N GLY A 76 9.23 -6.02 7.26
CA GLY A 76 9.60 -7.10 8.15
C GLY A 76 10.64 -6.59 9.14
N MET A 77 10.40 -6.76 10.43
CA MET A 77 11.34 -6.36 11.47
C MET A 77 11.40 -7.36 12.61
N SER A 78 12.57 -7.41 13.24
CA SER A 78 12.84 -8.20 14.44
C SER A 78 13.23 -7.28 15.60
N ALA A 79 12.69 -7.55 16.78
CA ALA A 79 13.08 -6.91 18.03
C ALA A 79 13.31 -8.00 19.09
N GLY A 80 14.57 -8.35 19.34
CA GLY A 80 14.92 -9.55 20.11
C GLY A 80 14.40 -10.82 19.44
N MET A 81 13.64 -11.64 20.18
CA MET A 81 13.01 -12.88 19.66
C MET A 81 11.69 -12.64 18.91
N ARG A 82 11.26 -11.38 18.78
CA ARG A 82 9.96 -11.03 18.22
C ARG A 82 10.11 -10.58 16.77
N ASP A 83 9.83 -11.49 15.86
CA ASP A 83 9.80 -11.21 14.42
C ASP A 83 8.38 -10.89 13.95
N GLY A 84 8.28 -10.02 12.95
CA GLY A 84 7.04 -9.84 12.21
C GLY A 84 6.99 -8.60 11.35
N PHE A 85 5.92 -8.53 10.57
CA PHE A 85 5.59 -7.40 9.73
C PHE A 85 4.91 -6.29 10.54
N ASN A 86 5.34 -5.06 10.30
CA ASN A 86 4.81 -3.86 10.95
C ASN A 86 4.67 -2.73 9.94
N VAL A 87 3.76 -1.81 10.23
CA VAL A 87 3.62 -0.54 9.51
C VAL A 87 4.50 0.49 10.20
N LEU A 88 5.47 1.02 9.46
CA LEU A 88 6.41 2.02 9.96
C LEU A 88 6.12 3.38 9.30
N PRO A 89 5.58 4.34 10.06
CA PRO A 89 5.48 5.73 9.60
C PRO A 89 6.83 6.41 9.57
N LEU A 90 7.10 7.10 8.47
CA LEU A 90 8.31 7.86 8.25
C LEU A 90 7.97 9.25 7.77
N ARG A 91 8.74 10.23 8.23
CA ARG A 91 8.66 11.61 7.76
C ARG A 91 10.00 12.00 7.17
N LYS A 92 9.95 12.79 6.09
CA LYS A 92 11.15 13.38 5.52
C LYS A 92 11.51 14.66 6.28
N GLU A 93 12.70 14.71 6.85
CA GLU A 93 13.29 15.88 7.51
C GLU A 93 14.58 16.25 6.77
N GLY A 94 14.53 17.32 5.97
CA GLY A 94 15.59 17.65 5.02
C GLY A 94 15.78 16.50 4.01
N ASP A 95 16.99 15.94 3.97
CA ASP A 95 17.32 14.78 3.12
C ASP A 95 17.25 13.43 3.85
N THR A 96 16.82 13.43 5.12
CA THR A 96 16.79 12.24 5.96
C THR A 96 15.36 11.77 6.22
N TRP A 97 15.18 10.45 6.30
CA TRP A 97 13.94 9.86 6.77
C TRP A 97 14.04 9.57 8.27
N VAL A 98 13.01 9.95 9.01
CA VAL A 98 12.93 9.72 10.46
C VAL A 98 11.69 8.91 10.81
N GLY A 99 11.84 8.01 11.78
CA GLY A 99 10.71 7.25 12.36
C GLY A 99 9.77 8.15 13.14
N VAL A 100 8.47 8.02 12.89
CA VAL A 100 7.42 8.70 13.66
C VAL A 100 6.73 7.70 14.58
N GLU A 101 6.68 7.99 15.87
CA GLU A 101 6.03 7.12 16.85
C GLU A 101 4.51 7.14 16.67
N ARG A 102 3.94 6.03 16.17
CA ARG A 102 2.49 5.81 16.08
C ARG A 102 2.18 4.34 16.28
N LYS A 103 1.35 4.02 17.28
CA LYS A 103 1.07 2.62 17.67
C LYS A 103 0.15 1.88 16.70
N HIS A 104 -0.74 2.59 16.02
CA HIS A 104 -1.79 2.03 15.17
C HIS A 104 -1.77 2.60 13.76
N ALA A 105 -0.56 2.86 13.24
CA ALA A 105 -0.40 3.35 11.88
C ALA A 105 -1.08 2.43 10.88
N LYS A 106 -1.89 3.01 9.99
CA LYS A 106 -2.63 2.26 9.00
C LYS A 106 -1.83 2.15 7.70
N PHE A 107 -2.03 1.04 7.00
CA PHE A 107 -1.49 0.81 5.67
C PHE A 107 -2.66 0.49 4.76
N ALA A 108 -2.90 1.34 3.77
CA ALA A 108 -3.98 1.16 2.83
C ALA A 108 -3.81 -0.15 2.04
N GLY A 109 -4.93 -0.84 1.82
CA GLY A 109 -5.01 -1.97 0.91
C GLY A 109 -5.09 -1.52 -0.56
N PRO A 110 -5.38 -2.46 -1.47
CA PRO A 110 -5.64 -2.12 -2.87
C PRO A 110 -6.84 -1.20 -3.01
N SER A 111 -6.86 -0.41 -4.08
CA SER A 111 -8.08 0.29 -4.48
C SER A 111 -9.21 -0.69 -4.81
N PRO A 112 -10.49 -0.28 -4.74
CA PRO A 112 -11.61 -1.13 -5.13
C PRO A 112 -11.48 -1.70 -6.55
N ALA A 113 -10.96 -0.90 -7.49
CA ALA A 113 -10.73 -1.34 -8.87
C ALA A 113 -9.65 -2.42 -8.98
N GLU A 114 -8.53 -2.28 -8.26
CA GLU A 114 -7.48 -3.30 -8.19
C GLU A 114 -8.01 -4.58 -7.52
N ALA A 115 -8.70 -4.46 -6.39
CA ALA A 115 -9.32 -5.59 -5.70
C ALA A 115 -10.27 -6.36 -6.62
N GLN A 116 -11.15 -5.65 -7.34
CA GLN A 116 -12.07 -6.25 -8.29
C GLN A 116 -11.34 -6.97 -9.42
N ALA A 117 -10.27 -6.37 -9.97
CA ALA A 117 -9.48 -6.99 -11.03
C ALA A 117 -8.81 -8.29 -10.55
N MET A 118 -8.24 -8.28 -9.34
CA MET A 118 -7.59 -9.46 -8.75
C MET A 118 -8.57 -10.60 -8.47
N ILE A 119 -9.74 -10.31 -7.90
CA ILE A 119 -10.77 -11.33 -7.63
C ILE A 119 -11.28 -11.92 -8.95
N ARG A 120 -11.52 -11.08 -9.96
CA ARG A 120 -11.91 -11.55 -11.30
C ARG A 120 -10.84 -12.42 -11.95
N ALA A 121 -9.57 -12.04 -11.84
CA ALA A 121 -8.46 -12.83 -12.36
C ALA A 121 -8.40 -14.19 -11.66
N TRP A 122 -8.48 -14.22 -10.33
CA TRP A 122 -8.54 -15.46 -9.56
C TRP A 122 -9.73 -16.35 -9.98
N ALA A 123 -10.94 -15.79 -10.10
CA ALA A 123 -12.12 -16.55 -10.48
C ALA A 123 -12.01 -17.11 -11.92
N LYS A 124 -11.38 -16.38 -12.85
CA LYS A 124 -11.07 -16.88 -14.20
C LYS A 124 -10.12 -18.05 -14.18
N GLU A 125 -9.04 -17.95 -13.41
CA GLU A 125 -8.09 -19.05 -13.27
C GLU A 125 -8.74 -20.28 -12.63
N GLU A 126 -9.55 -20.08 -11.60
CA GLU A 126 -10.18 -21.19 -10.88
C GLU A 126 -11.19 -21.93 -11.74
N VAL A 127 -12.01 -21.22 -12.51
CA VAL A 127 -12.92 -21.82 -13.50
C VAL A 127 -12.16 -22.56 -14.60
N ALA A 128 -11.01 -22.04 -15.04
CA ALA A 128 -10.17 -22.72 -16.02
C ALA A 128 -9.52 -24.01 -15.47
N ARG A 129 -9.22 -24.04 -14.16
CA ARG A 129 -8.66 -25.21 -13.47
C ARG A 129 -9.72 -26.24 -13.08
N ASN A 130 -10.93 -25.81 -12.75
CA ASN A 130 -12.00 -26.65 -12.25
C ASN A 130 -13.32 -26.40 -13.01
N PRO A 131 -13.71 -27.28 -13.94
CA PRO A 131 -14.96 -27.14 -14.69
C PRO A 131 -16.23 -27.11 -13.82
N GLU A 132 -16.22 -27.69 -12.62
CA GLU A 132 -17.37 -27.59 -11.70
C GLU A 132 -17.49 -26.18 -11.10
N ALA A 133 -16.38 -25.45 -10.94
CA ALA A 133 -16.43 -24.04 -10.56
C ALA A 133 -17.11 -23.18 -11.64
N ALA A 134 -17.11 -23.61 -12.90
CA ALA A 134 -17.84 -22.92 -13.97
C ALA A 134 -19.37 -22.97 -13.78
N LYS A 135 -19.88 -23.98 -13.05
CA LYS A 135 -21.31 -24.14 -12.75
C LYS A 135 -21.74 -23.41 -11.48
N ASP A 136 -20.78 -22.91 -10.69
CA ASP A 136 -21.06 -22.15 -9.48
C ASP A 136 -21.48 -20.71 -9.82
N VAL A 137 -22.68 -20.33 -9.39
CA VAL A 137 -23.25 -18.99 -9.60
C VAL A 137 -22.37 -17.91 -8.99
N GLN A 138 -21.75 -18.14 -7.83
CA GLN A 138 -20.86 -17.17 -7.20
C GLN A 138 -19.59 -16.94 -8.02
N MET A 139 -19.06 -17.99 -8.66
CA MET A 139 -17.90 -17.86 -9.54
C MET A 139 -18.26 -17.10 -10.81
N GLN A 140 -19.42 -17.35 -11.39
CA GLN A 140 -19.92 -16.59 -12.55
C GLN A 140 -20.12 -15.11 -12.21
N GLU A 141 -20.72 -14.82 -11.04
CA GLU A 141 -20.87 -13.46 -10.55
C GLU A 141 -19.51 -12.80 -10.30
N ALA A 142 -18.58 -13.48 -9.62
CA ALA A 142 -17.23 -12.98 -9.36
C ALA A 142 -16.49 -12.62 -10.65
N GLN A 143 -16.65 -13.39 -11.72
CA GLN A 143 -16.01 -13.15 -13.02
C GLN A 143 -16.59 -11.97 -13.81
N SER A 144 -17.88 -11.67 -13.66
CA SER A 144 -18.61 -10.85 -14.63
C SER A 144 -19.39 -9.67 -14.02
N THR A 145 -20.12 -9.87 -12.93
CA THR A 145 -21.11 -8.90 -12.42
C THR A 145 -20.77 -8.35 -11.04
N MET A 146 -19.92 -9.04 -10.28
CA MET A 146 -19.46 -8.60 -8.97
C MET A 146 -18.71 -7.27 -9.10
N GLN A 147 -19.03 -6.36 -8.19
CA GLN A 147 -18.32 -5.10 -8.00
C GLN A 147 -17.75 -5.00 -6.59
N VAL A 148 -16.53 -4.49 -6.48
CA VAL A 148 -15.99 -4.07 -5.17
C VAL A 148 -16.35 -2.59 -5.00
N LYS A 149 -17.22 -2.29 -4.04
CA LYS A 149 -17.67 -0.93 -3.73
C LYS A 149 -16.68 -0.20 -2.86
N ALA A 150 -16.11 -0.89 -1.88
CA ALA A 150 -15.15 -0.32 -0.96
C ALA A 150 -14.15 -1.37 -0.46
N VAL A 151 -12.94 -0.89 -0.17
CA VAL A 151 -11.90 -1.60 0.58
C VAL A 151 -11.53 -0.66 1.72
N ASN A 152 -11.90 -1.05 2.94
CA ASN A 152 -11.79 -0.27 4.15
C ASN A 152 -10.92 -1.01 5.17
N GLU A 153 -10.45 -0.27 6.17
CA GLU A 153 -9.85 -0.79 7.40
C GLU A 153 -8.99 -2.06 7.21
N CYS A 154 -7.80 -1.86 6.66
CA CYS A 154 -6.86 -2.97 6.48
C CYS A 154 -5.96 -3.16 7.70
N ASP A 155 -5.93 -4.38 8.21
CA ASP A 155 -5.04 -4.79 9.31
C ASP A 155 -3.95 -5.74 8.81
N VAL A 156 -2.71 -5.41 9.17
CA VAL A 156 -1.54 -6.21 8.82
C VAL A 156 -1.43 -7.42 9.74
N LYS A 157 -1.47 -8.62 9.16
CA LYS A 157 -1.17 -9.87 9.85
C LYS A 157 0.33 -9.97 10.08
N ARG A 158 0.75 -9.70 11.31
CA ARG A 158 2.16 -9.66 11.74
C ARG A 158 3.02 -10.85 11.30
N LYS A 159 2.47 -12.07 11.21
CA LYS A 159 3.24 -13.26 10.80
C LYS A 159 3.55 -13.31 9.31
N THR A 160 2.65 -12.82 8.46
CA THR A 160 2.74 -13.01 7.00
C THR A 160 2.93 -11.70 6.24
N GLY A 161 2.61 -10.56 6.85
CA GLY A 161 2.58 -9.26 6.20
C GLY A 161 1.34 -9.05 5.34
N TYR A 162 0.37 -9.98 5.37
CA TYR A 162 -0.85 -9.86 4.58
C TYR A 162 -1.76 -8.82 5.21
N LEU A 163 -2.52 -8.13 4.38
CA LEU A 163 -3.56 -7.22 4.82
C LEU A 163 -4.90 -7.93 4.76
N VAL A 164 -5.58 -7.99 5.89
CA VAL A 164 -6.99 -8.36 5.92
C VAL A 164 -7.77 -7.06 5.95
N CYS A 165 -8.56 -6.83 4.91
CA CYS A 165 -9.32 -5.60 4.73
C CYS A 165 -10.81 -5.92 4.75
N ASP A 166 -11.58 -5.08 5.41
CA ASP A 166 -13.02 -5.07 5.28
C ASP A 166 -13.41 -4.61 3.88
N THR A 167 -14.24 -5.40 3.20
CA THR A 167 -14.67 -5.09 1.83
C THR A 167 -16.17 -5.12 1.71
N GLU A 168 -16.68 -4.22 0.88
CA GLU A 168 -18.08 -4.19 0.49
C GLU A 168 -18.17 -4.60 -0.97
N LEU A 169 -18.88 -5.69 -1.23
CA LEU A 169 -19.11 -6.23 -2.56
C LEU A 169 -20.57 -6.03 -2.94
N SER A 170 -20.86 -5.92 -4.23
CA SER A 170 -22.24 -6.02 -4.73
C SER A 170 -22.30 -7.01 -5.88
N VAL A 171 -23.33 -7.84 -5.88
CA VAL A 171 -23.67 -8.74 -6.99
C VAL A 171 -25.16 -8.56 -7.31
N PRO A 172 -25.62 -8.86 -8.55
CA PRO A 172 -27.02 -8.69 -8.91
C PRO A 172 -27.98 -9.47 -8.01
N SER A 173 -27.58 -10.64 -7.51
CA SER A 173 -28.38 -11.45 -6.59
C SER A 173 -28.54 -10.86 -5.19
N ARG A 174 -27.67 -9.92 -4.80
CA ARG A 174 -27.65 -9.26 -3.48
C ARG A 174 -27.36 -7.76 -3.62
N PRO A 175 -28.37 -6.97 -4.03
CA PRO A 175 -28.21 -5.53 -4.28
C PRO A 175 -27.95 -4.72 -3.00
N GLU A 176 -28.31 -5.25 -1.83
CA GLU A 176 -28.07 -4.65 -0.51
C GLU A 176 -26.58 -4.60 -0.12
N GLY A 177 -25.73 -5.31 -0.87
CA GLY A 177 -24.29 -5.37 -0.63
C GLY A 177 -23.90 -6.49 0.33
N ILE A 178 -22.68 -6.98 0.17
CA ILE A 178 -22.09 -8.07 0.95
C ILE A 178 -20.86 -7.49 1.66
N LYS A 179 -20.89 -7.48 2.99
CA LYS A 179 -19.71 -7.15 3.80
C LYS A 179 -18.93 -8.42 4.09
N THR A 180 -17.66 -8.44 3.73
CA THR A 180 -16.76 -9.58 3.94
C THR A 180 -15.32 -9.10 4.06
N GLU A 181 -14.45 -9.85 4.73
CA GLU A 181 -13.02 -9.51 4.75
C GLU A 181 -12.28 -10.27 3.65
N LEU A 182 -11.51 -9.53 2.85
CA LEU A 182 -10.62 -10.09 1.84
C LEU A 182 -9.17 -9.92 2.26
N THR A 183 -8.35 -10.90 1.91
CA THR A 183 -6.92 -10.89 2.23
C THR A 183 -6.10 -10.52 0.99
N PHE A 184 -5.18 -9.60 1.16
CA PHE A 184 -4.30 -9.13 0.10
C PHE A 184 -2.84 -9.19 0.55
N MET A 185 -1.95 -9.42 -0.40
CA MET A 185 -0.51 -9.36 -0.20
C MET A 185 0.06 -8.29 -1.12
N LEU A 186 0.93 -7.44 -0.58
CA LEU A 186 1.70 -6.51 -1.39
C LEU A 186 2.99 -7.19 -1.86
N GLU A 187 3.19 -7.24 -3.17
CA GLU A 187 4.40 -7.71 -3.83
C GLU A 187 5.07 -6.57 -4.61
N SER A 188 6.28 -6.79 -5.11
CA SER A 188 7.01 -5.80 -5.92
C SER A 188 6.26 -5.40 -7.20
N ALA A 189 5.43 -6.30 -7.75
CA ALA A 189 4.63 -6.06 -8.95
C ALA A 189 3.26 -5.41 -8.64
N GLY A 190 2.91 -5.21 -7.38
CA GLY A 190 1.63 -4.66 -6.94
C GLY A 190 0.90 -5.60 -5.99
N TRP A 191 -0.43 -5.42 -5.90
CA TRP A 191 -1.26 -6.22 -5.03
C TRP A 191 -1.56 -7.60 -5.61
N ARG A 192 -1.71 -8.59 -4.72
CA ARG A 192 -2.22 -9.92 -5.03
C ARG A 192 -3.34 -10.29 -4.07
N TYR A 193 -4.43 -10.83 -4.60
CA TYR A 193 -5.50 -11.43 -3.80
C TYR A 193 -5.07 -12.79 -3.24
N VAL A 194 -5.36 -13.03 -1.97
CA VAL A 194 -5.10 -14.29 -1.28
C VAL A 194 -6.46 -14.91 -0.92
N PRO A 195 -6.94 -15.92 -1.67
CA PRO A 195 -8.17 -16.61 -1.32
C PRO A 195 -8.03 -17.29 0.04
N ARG A 196 -9.14 -17.37 0.79
CA ARG A 196 -9.19 -18.02 2.09
C ARG A 196 -9.10 -19.53 1.98
#